data_AF-A0A833S0Z4-F1
#
_entry.id   AF-A0A833S0Z4-F1
#
_cell.length_a   1.000
_cell.length_b   1.000
_cell.length_c   1.000
_cell.angle_alpha   90.00
_cell.angle_beta   90.00
_cell.angle_gamma   90.00
#
_symmetry.space_group_name_H-M   'P 1'
#
loop_
_entity.id
_entity.type
_entity.pdbx_description
1 polymer ?
#
loop_
_entity_poly.entity_id
_entity_poly.type
_entity_poly.pdbx_seq_one_letter_code
_entity_poly.pdbx_strand_id
1 'polypeptide(L)'
;MRHIYEGAPLNISFQTPRDTDGHGTHTLSTAGGTFVANASFFGHGRGTAKGGSPYARLAAYKVCWSPGCFGADILAAFDAAISDGVHVISMSVGGIPTDYFKDSIAIGSFHAVKNGIKVICSGGNSGPTAGTVSNLAPWIFTVAASTMDREFPAYVSFGNTSLKVVQNTFIQIIISLIIDMLKGEVVLEAGGVGMVLINPATASNNIIPDKHILPAVAMTYSDSQTLLSYLKSNSVVLGYITKPETVLNTMPAPYIASFSSQGPNTITPGILKPDITAPGVNVLAAYTEATSPTGYDFDKRRVKFNFVSGTSMSCPHTSGIVGLLHTLYPHWSPAAIRSAIMTTASIKDNQGKNILNSVFVTATPFSYGSGHGNPNAAADPGLVYDLNATDYLNFLCSLGYNSTQLSSFEPGYQCPSNRLDIKDLNYPSFSIYNLTGSVTVTRTVKNVGPAGTYTATVEEPRGIRVKVEPDSLQFGAGEEKKFKVTFNVDTPSSNYVFGSITWSDGRQYVRSPVAVRTRP
;
A
#
# COMPACT_ATOMS: atom_id res chain seq x y z
N MET A 1 -1.90 -12.42 10.41
CA MET A 1 -1.56 -13.02 9.10
C MET A 1 -2.17 -14.43 9.09
N ARG A 2 -2.81 -14.89 8.02
CA ARG A 2 -3.43 -16.24 7.96
C ARG A 2 -2.52 -17.17 7.15
N HIS A 3 -2.31 -18.40 7.63
CA HIS A 3 -1.39 -19.36 7.03
C HIS A 3 -2.02 -20.10 5.83
N ILE A 4 -1.16 -20.63 4.94
CA ILE A 4 -1.55 -21.55 3.87
C ILE A 4 -1.61 -22.95 4.48
N TYR A 5 -2.73 -23.66 4.31
CA TYR A 5 -2.87 -25.08 4.66
C TYR A 5 -3.21 -25.89 3.41
N GLU A 6 -3.02 -27.21 3.46
CA GLU A 6 -3.66 -28.12 2.52
C GLU A 6 -5.18 -28.13 2.81
N GLY A 7 -5.99 -27.81 1.80
CA GLY A 7 -7.42 -27.56 1.97
C GLY A 7 -8.28 -28.82 1.90
N ALA A 8 -9.30 -28.89 2.75
CA ALA A 8 -10.42 -29.81 2.59
C ALA A 8 -11.56 -29.15 1.76
N PRO A 9 -12.44 -29.92 1.10
CA PRO A 9 -13.58 -29.36 0.38
C PRO A 9 -14.47 -28.49 1.28
N LEU A 10 -14.84 -27.31 0.79
CA LEU A 10 -15.76 -26.41 1.48
C LEU A 10 -17.13 -27.06 1.68
N ASN A 11 -17.66 -26.96 2.91
CA ASN A 11 -19.06 -27.29 3.19
C ASN A 11 -19.98 -26.48 2.25
N ILE A 12 -20.98 -27.14 1.68
CA ILE A 12 -21.88 -26.60 0.66
C ILE A 12 -22.56 -25.28 1.08
N SER A 13 -22.78 -25.04 2.38
CA SER A 13 -23.31 -23.76 2.89
C SER A 13 -22.39 -22.55 2.62
N PHE A 14 -21.10 -22.79 2.38
CA PHE A 14 -20.11 -21.77 2.02
C PHE A 14 -19.83 -21.68 0.51
N GLN A 15 -20.44 -22.53 -0.33
CA GLN A 15 -20.29 -22.47 -1.80
C GLN A 15 -21.11 -21.31 -2.39
N THR A 16 -20.76 -20.08 -2.01
CA THR A 16 -21.40 -18.85 -2.44
C THR A 16 -20.39 -17.71 -2.52
N PRO A 17 -20.45 -16.85 -3.55
CA PRO A 17 -19.64 -15.63 -3.63
C PRO A 17 -20.05 -14.56 -2.62
N ARG A 18 -21.15 -14.78 -1.86
CA ARG A 18 -21.61 -13.84 -0.82
C ARG A 18 -20.51 -13.61 0.21
N ASP A 19 -20.19 -12.34 0.43
CA ASP A 19 -19.29 -11.91 1.50
C ASP A 19 -19.99 -12.03 2.86
N THR A 20 -19.29 -12.62 3.83
CA THR A 20 -19.74 -12.80 5.23
C THR A 20 -18.76 -12.21 6.25
N ASP A 21 -17.65 -11.62 5.77
CA ASP A 21 -16.55 -11.03 6.55
C ASP A 21 -16.50 -9.50 6.37
N GLY A 22 -16.91 -9.01 5.20
CA GLY A 22 -17.02 -7.60 4.86
C GLY A 22 -15.77 -6.99 4.24
N HIS A 23 -14.60 -7.64 4.34
CA HIS A 23 -13.37 -7.18 3.66
C HIS A 23 -13.53 -7.13 2.14
N GLY A 24 -14.16 -8.14 1.54
CA GLY A 24 -14.42 -8.17 0.09
C GLY A 24 -15.35 -7.03 -0.36
N THR A 25 -16.43 -6.80 0.37
CA THR A 25 -17.39 -5.71 0.12
C THR A 25 -16.72 -4.34 0.23
N HIS A 26 -15.87 -4.15 1.25
CA HIS A 26 -15.17 -2.91 1.52
C HIS A 26 -14.11 -2.59 0.46
N THR A 27 -13.29 -3.57 0.10
CA THR A 27 -12.24 -3.40 -0.91
C THR A 27 -12.82 -3.21 -2.31
N LEU A 28 -13.82 -4.01 -2.71
CA LEU A 28 -14.45 -3.90 -4.04
C LEU A 28 -15.18 -2.56 -4.23
N SER A 29 -15.90 -2.09 -3.20
CA SER A 29 -16.55 -0.76 -3.25
C SER A 29 -15.55 0.40 -3.20
N THR A 30 -14.39 0.24 -2.57
CA THR A 30 -13.28 1.22 -2.65
C THR A 30 -12.71 1.30 -4.07
N ALA A 31 -12.61 0.19 -4.79
CA ALA A 31 -12.06 0.16 -6.15
C ALA A 31 -13.00 0.81 -7.18
N GLY A 32 -14.28 0.42 -7.20
CA GLY A 32 -15.24 0.88 -8.22
C GLY A 32 -16.70 0.93 -7.76
N GLY A 33 -16.96 1.11 -6.47
CA GLY A 33 -18.31 1.35 -5.97
C GLY A 33 -18.94 2.61 -6.60
N THR A 34 -20.23 2.55 -6.91
CA THR A 34 -20.99 3.69 -7.44
C THR A 34 -21.17 4.80 -6.39
N PHE A 35 -21.71 5.94 -6.81
CA PHE A 35 -22.00 7.07 -5.93
C PHE A 35 -23.17 6.76 -4.97
N VAL A 36 -22.90 6.77 -3.67
CA VAL A 36 -23.90 6.60 -2.61
C VAL A 36 -23.90 7.81 -1.69
N ALA A 37 -24.93 8.65 -1.82
CA ALA A 37 -25.14 9.83 -1.00
C ALA A 37 -25.47 9.48 0.47
N ASN A 38 -25.12 10.36 1.40
CA ASN A 38 -25.31 10.20 2.85
C ASN A 38 -24.63 8.95 3.47
N ALA A 39 -23.63 8.38 2.79
CA ALA A 39 -22.78 7.33 3.36
C ALA A 39 -22.06 7.85 4.61
N SER A 40 -22.14 7.10 5.71
CA SER A 40 -21.48 7.41 6.99
C SER A 40 -21.41 6.16 7.88
N PHE A 41 -20.50 6.18 8.85
CA PHE A 41 -20.47 5.18 9.93
C PHE A 41 -20.90 5.88 11.23
N PHE A 42 -22.09 5.56 11.72
CA PHE A 42 -22.75 6.25 12.85
C PHE A 42 -22.78 7.80 12.73
N GLY A 43 -22.87 8.32 11.50
CA GLY A 43 -22.84 9.74 11.19
C GLY A 43 -21.45 10.35 11.00
N HIS A 44 -20.38 9.63 11.34
CA HIS A 44 -18.99 10.09 11.10
C HIS A 44 -18.59 9.89 9.64
N GLY A 45 -17.79 10.83 9.11
CA GLY A 45 -17.36 10.83 7.71
C GLY A 45 -18.50 10.98 6.70
N ARG A 46 -19.63 11.59 7.09
CA ARG A 46 -20.82 11.74 6.26
C ARG A 46 -20.52 12.46 4.95
N GLY A 47 -20.87 11.84 3.84
CA GLY A 47 -20.73 12.42 2.50
C GLY A 47 -21.30 11.51 1.42
N THR A 48 -20.75 11.64 0.20
CA THR A 48 -21.02 10.69 -0.90
C THR A 48 -19.86 9.73 -1.02
N ALA A 49 -20.07 8.45 -0.69
CA ALA A 49 -19.08 7.41 -0.94
C ALA A 49 -19.09 7.04 -2.43
N LYS A 50 -17.90 6.85 -3.03
CA LYS A 50 -17.70 6.40 -4.40
C LYS A 50 -16.29 5.81 -4.54
N GLY A 51 -16.11 4.78 -5.37
CA GLY A 51 -14.82 4.12 -5.58
C GLY A 51 -13.85 4.95 -6.42
N GLY A 52 -12.64 4.43 -6.66
CA GLY A 52 -11.69 5.08 -7.57
C GLY A 52 -12.27 5.22 -8.99
N SER A 53 -12.85 4.16 -9.55
CA SER A 53 -13.55 4.15 -10.86
C SER A 53 -15.04 3.76 -10.73
N PRO A 54 -15.97 4.70 -10.45
CA PRO A 54 -17.37 4.40 -10.08
C PRO A 54 -18.26 3.79 -11.18
N TYR A 55 -17.79 3.81 -12.43
CA TYR A 55 -18.49 3.24 -13.58
C TYR A 55 -17.88 1.91 -14.06
N ALA A 56 -16.85 1.41 -13.37
CA ALA A 56 -16.28 0.11 -13.67
C ALA A 56 -17.30 -1.01 -13.40
N ARG A 57 -17.30 -2.04 -14.26
CA ARG A 57 -17.97 -3.30 -13.94
C ARG A 57 -17.15 -4.03 -12.88
N LEU A 58 -17.84 -4.65 -11.92
CA LEU A 58 -17.22 -5.33 -10.78
C LEU A 58 -17.49 -6.84 -10.89
N ALA A 59 -16.42 -7.63 -10.81
CA ALA A 59 -16.46 -9.09 -10.68
C ALA A 59 -15.82 -9.49 -9.36
N ALA A 60 -16.37 -10.51 -8.68
CA ALA A 60 -15.96 -10.90 -7.34
C ALA A 60 -15.59 -12.39 -7.30
N TYR A 61 -14.30 -12.68 -7.14
CA TYR A 61 -13.75 -14.03 -7.03
C TYR A 61 -13.37 -14.28 -5.57
N LYS A 62 -14.16 -15.10 -4.86
CA LYS A 62 -14.00 -15.33 -3.42
C LYS A 62 -13.00 -16.46 -3.16
N VAL A 63 -11.80 -16.09 -2.73
CA VAL A 63 -10.66 -17.00 -2.46
C VAL A 63 -10.27 -17.11 -0.99
N CYS A 64 -10.99 -16.40 -0.12
CA CYS A 64 -10.72 -16.31 1.31
C CYS A 64 -11.89 -16.85 2.10
N TRP A 65 -11.56 -17.74 3.03
CA TRP A 65 -12.49 -18.47 3.88
C TRP A 65 -11.99 -18.41 5.33
N SER A 66 -12.71 -19.04 6.26
CA SER A 66 -12.09 -19.43 7.53
C SER A 66 -11.39 -20.79 7.32
N PRO A 67 -10.12 -20.97 7.72
CA PRO A 67 -9.26 -20.05 8.46
C PRO A 67 -8.35 -19.16 7.59
N GLY A 68 -8.34 -19.30 6.27
CA GLY A 68 -7.33 -18.67 5.39
C GLY A 68 -7.78 -18.45 3.94
N CYS A 69 -6.86 -17.90 3.14
CA CYS A 69 -6.99 -17.85 1.68
C CYS A 69 -5.99 -18.86 1.10
N PHE A 70 -6.45 -19.80 0.28
CA PHE A 70 -5.64 -20.93 -0.16
C PHE A 70 -4.97 -20.68 -1.51
N GLY A 71 -3.74 -21.16 -1.70
CA GLY A 71 -2.99 -20.96 -2.94
C GLY A 71 -3.70 -21.55 -4.17
N ALA A 72 -4.38 -22.69 -3.99
CA ALA A 72 -5.20 -23.31 -5.04
C ALA A 72 -6.41 -22.43 -5.42
N ASP A 73 -7.16 -21.92 -4.44
CA ASP A 73 -8.29 -21.01 -4.67
C ASP A 73 -7.84 -19.71 -5.36
N ILE A 74 -6.69 -19.17 -4.96
CA ILE A 74 -6.08 -17.98 -5.57
C ILE A 74 -5.74 -18.25 -7.04
N LEU A 75 -5.09 -19.37 -7.36
CA LEU A 75 -4.76 -19.74 -8.74
C LEU A 75 -6.02 -19.96 -9.58
N ALA A 76 -7.02 -20.67 -9.05
CA ALA A 76 -8.30 -20.89 -9.74
C ALA A 76 -9.06 -19.58 -10.01
N ALA A 77 -9.00 -18.61 -9.10
CA ALA A 77 -9.58 -17.29 -9.31
C ALA A 77 -8.80 -16.44 -10.32
N PHE A 78 -7.48 -16.57 -10.39
CA PHE A 78 -6.69 -15.94 -11.46
C PHE A 78 -7.08 -16.52 -12.82
N ASP A 79 -7.15 -17.85 -12.95
CA ASP A 79 -7.54 -18.54 -14.18
C ASP A 79 -8.96 -18.13 -14.64
N ALA A 80 -9.93 -18.17 -13.73
CA ALA A 80 -11.30 -17.70 -13.99
C ALA A 80 -11.34 -16.21 -14.40
N ALA A 81 -10.63 -15.32 -13.69
CA ALA A 81 -10.61 -13.89 -14.00
C ALA A 81 -9.92 -13.59 -15.35
N ILE A 82 -8.89 -14.35 -15.72
CA ILE A 82 -8.26 -14.27 -17.05
C ILE A 82 -9.25 -14.73 -18.12
N SER A 83 -9.91 -15.87 -17.92
CA SER A 83 -10.93 -16.42 -18.83
C SER A 83 -12.14 -15.48 -19.02
N ASP A 84 -12.58 -14.82 -17.96
CA ASP A 84 -13.68 -13.84 -17.98
C ASP A 84 -13.27 -12.49 -18.61
N GLY A 85 -12.00 -12.30 -18.95
CA GLY A 85 -11.50 -11.10 -19.62
C GLY A 85 -11.46 -9.85 -18.74
N VAL A 86 -11.15 -9.98 -17.44
CA VAL A 86 -11.04 -8.79 -16.58
C VAL A 86 -9.84 -7.92 -16.97
N HIS A 87 -9.99 -6.60 -16.87
CA HIS A 87 -8.91 -5.66 -17.21
C HIS A 87 -7.96 -5.36 -16.04
N VAL A 88 -8.46 -5.48 -14.81
CA VAL A 88 -7.77 -5.10 -13.56
C VAL A 88 -8.12 -6.10 -12.47
N ILE A 89 -7.10 -6.64 -11.79
CA ILE A 89 -7.22 -7.48 -10.60
C ILE A 89 -6.72 -6.70 -9.39
N SER A 90 -7.61 -6.50 -8.42
CA SER A 90 -7.35 -5.79 -7.16
C SER A 90 -7.29 -6.79 -6.01
N MET A 91 -6.09 -7.18 -5.58
CA MET A 91 -5.90 -8.29 -4.66
C MET A 91 -5.34 -7.84 -3.30
N SER A 92 -6.25 -7.65 -2.35
CA SER A 92 -5.94 -7.23 -0.98
C SER A 92 -5.59 -8.41 -0.04
N VAL A 93 -4.76 -9.32 -0.54
CA VAL A 93 -4.20 -10.46 0.21
C VAL A 93 -2.70 -10.59 -0.05
N GLY A 94 -1.99 -11.33 0.79
CA GLY A 94 -0.57 -11.59 0.66
C GLY A 94 -0.07 -12.58 1.70
N GLY A 95 0.90 -13.42 1.31
CA GLY A 95 1.57 -14.36 2.20
C GLY A 95 2.87 -13.81 2.79
N ILE A 96 3.58 -14.67 3.51
CA ILE A 96 4.99 -14.44 3.85
C ILE A 96 5.80 -14.44 2.54
N PRO A 97 6.73 -13.49 2.34
CA PRO A 97 7.61 -13.49 1.16
C PRO A 97 8.33 -14.82 0.98
N THR A 98 8.18 -15.42 -0.20
CA THR A 98 8.88 -16.64 -0.62
C THR A 98 9.35 -16.48 -2.07
N ASP A 99 10.19 -17.41 -2.53
CA ASP A 99 10.61 -17.47 -3.93
C ASP A 99 9.40 -17.54 -4.89
N TYR A 100 9.47 -16.86 -6.04
CA TYR A 100 8.31 -16.67 -6.92
C TYR A 100 7.71 -17.98 -7.44
N PHE A 101 8.50 -19.05 -7.62
CA PHE A 101 7.98 -20.37 -8.00
C PHE A 101 7.12 -21.03 -6.90
N LYS A 102 7.25 -20.60 -5.64
CA LYS A 102 6.47 -21.10 -4.49
C LYS A 102 5.31 -20.18 -4.11
N ASP A 103 5.17 -19.04 -4.76
CA ASP A 103 4.14 -18.05 -4.48
C ASP A 103 3.01 -18.11 -5.52
N SER A 104 1.85 -18.63 -5.10
CA SER A 104 0.64 -18.70 -5.93
C SER A 104 0.17 -17.33 -6.44
N ILE A 105 0.43 -16.26 -5.68
CA ILE A 105 0.13 -14.89 -6.12
C ILE A 105 1.12 -14.47 -7.22
N ALA A 106 2.41 -14.76 -7.07
CA ALA A 106 3.41 -14.46 -8.10
C ALA A 106 3.12 -15.21 -9.41
N ILE A 107 2.77 -16.50 -9.35
CA ILE A 107 2.40 -17.31 -10.52
C ILE A 107 1.12 -16.78 -11.19
N GLY A 108 0.01 -16.69 -10.46
CA GLY A 108 -1.27 -16.26 -11.04
C GLY A 108 -1.23 -14.84 -11.60
N SER A 109 -0.53 -13.93 -10.92
CA SER A 109 -0.33 -12.56 -11.41
C SER A 109 0.57 -12.47 -12.64
N PHE A 110 1.53 -13.39 -12.83
CA PHE A 110 2.34 -13.45 -14.05
C PHE A 110 1.44 -13.77 -15.25
N HIS A 111 0.61 -14.82 -15.14
CA HIS A 111 -0.33 -15.22 -16.19
C HIS A 111 -1.33 -14.11 -16.52
N ALA A 112 -1.83 -13.40 -15.51
CA ALA A 112 -2.68 -12.22 -15.73
C ALA A 112 -1.94 -11.09 -16.47
N VAL A 113 -0.72 -10.73 -16.04
CA VAL A 113 0.07 -9.68 -16.69
C VAL A 113 0.48 -10.05 -18.11
N LYS A 114 0.77 -11.33 -18.39
CA LYS A 114 1.01 -11.85 -19.74
C LYS A 114 -0.20 -11.62 -20.66
N ASN A 115 -1.41 -11.75 -20.13
CA ASN A 115 -2.67 -11.46 -20.83
C ASN A 115 -3.06 -9.96 -20.78
N GLY A 116 -2.14 -9.05 -20.43
CA GLY A 116 -2.38 -7.60 -20.43
C GLY A 116 -3.21 -7.07 -19.27
N ILE A 117 -3.55 -7.92 -18.29
CA ILE A 117 -4.34 -7.60 -17.11
C ILE A 117 -3.47 -6.92 -16.06
N LYS A 118 -3.98 -5.86 -15.44
CA LYS A 118 -3.24 -5.06 -14.47
C LYS A 118 -3.45 -5.65 -13.07
N VAL A 119 -2.40 -6.11 -12.40
CA VAL A 119 -2.50 -6.72 -11.06
C VAL A 119 -1.94 -5.80 -9.98
N ILE A 120 -2.79 -5.39 -9.06
CA ILE A 120 -2.45 -4.54 -7.92
C ILE A 120 -2.63 -5.36 -6.63
N CYS A 121 -1.62 -5.36 -5.76
CA CYS A 121 -1.66 -6.05 -4.48
C CYS A 121 -1.32 -5.14 -3.30
N SER A 122 -1.89 -5.45 -2.13
CA SER A 122 -1.53 -4.81 -0.86
C SER A 122 -0.10 -5.17 -0.42
N GLY A 123 0.68 -4.21 0.09
CA GLY A 123 2.07 -4.44 0.52
C GLY A 123 2.24 -5.18 1.86
N GLY A 124 1.18 -5.35 2.64
CA GLY A 124 1.21 -6.02 3.95
C GLY A 124 1.06 -5.06 5.14
N ASN A 125 0.66 -5.61 6.29
CA ASN A 125 0.38 -4.86 7.52
C ASN A 125 1.30 -5.31 8.67
N SER A 126 2.60 -5.48 8.39
CA SER A 126 3.60 -5.98 9.36
C SER A 126 4.79 -5.03 9.54
N GLY A 127 4.63 -3.76 9.17
CA GLY A 127 5.55 -2.69 9.51
C GLY A 127 5.54 -2.35 11.01
N PRO A 128 6.44 -1.45 11.48
CA PRO A 128 7.36 -0.63 10.68
C PRO A 128 8.74 -1.29 10.44
N THR A 129 8.93 -2.55 10.81
CA THR A 129 10.21 -3.26 10.63
C THR A 129 10.56 -3.38 9.15
N ALA A 130 11.83 -3.15 8.79
CA ALA A 130 12.34 -3.28 7.42
C ALA A 130 12.25 -4.73 6.90
N GLY A 131 12.02 -4.90 5.59
CA GLY A 131 11.94 -6.21 4.94
C GLY A 131 10.63 -6.98 5.20
N THR A 132 9.57 -6.29 5.62
CA THR A 132 8.26 -6.87 5.94
C THR A 132 7.24 -6.77 4.81
N VAL A 133 7.59 -6.12 3.70
CA VAL A 133 6.75 -5.99 2.50
C VAL A 133 6.55 -7.36 1.84
N SER A 134 5.32 -7.61 1.37
CA SER A 134 4.91 -8.81 0.65
C SER A 134 4.53 -8.50 -0.80
N ASN A 135 4.12 -9.53 -1.57
CA ASN A 135 3.75 -9.40 -2.98
C ASN A 135 4.88 -8.77 -3.83
N LEU A 136 6.03 -9.46 -3.88
CA LEU A 136 7.33 -8.89 -4.25
C LEU A 136 7.76 -9.09 -5.71
N ALA A 137 6.94 -9.79 -6.51
CA ALA A 137 7.27 -10.03 -7.91
C ALA A 137 7.26 -8.72 -8.72
N PRO A 138 8.18 -8.54 -9.68
CA PRO A 138 8.30 -7.28 -10.43
C PRO A 138 7.16 -7.05 -11.44
N TRP A 139 6.26 -8.00 -11.67
CA TRP A 139 5.04 -7.78 -12.46
C TRP A 139 3.84 -7.33 -11.61
N ILE A 140 3.88 -7.51 -10.29
CA ILE A 140 2.85 -7.02 -9.36
C ILE A 140 3.06 -5.53 -9.07
N PHE A 141 1.97 -4.76 -8.97
CA PHE A 141 1.97 -3.39 -8.46
C PHE A 141 1.62 -3.37 -6.96
N THR A 142 2.62 -3.12 -6.10
CA THR A 142 2.58 -3.34 -4.64
C THR A 142 2.35 -2.02 -3.89
N VAL A 143 1.28 -1.94 -3.11
CA VAL A 143 0.76 -0.68 -2.56
C VAL A 143 0.91 -0.60 -1.03
N ALA A 144 1.63 0.42 -0.56
CA ALA A 144 1.73 0.80 0.85
C ALA A 144 0.51 1.59 1.35
N ALA A 145 0.36 1.75 2.66
CA ALA A 145 -0.72 2.51 3.28
C ALA A 145 -0.22 3.84 3.85
N SER A 146 -0.87 4.92 3.43
CA SER A 146 -0.72 6.26 4.02
C SER A 146 -2.01 6.74 4.66
N THR A 147 -1.89 7.74 5.53
CA THR A 147 -3.03 8.50 6.06
C THR A 147 -3.64 9.43 5.03
N MET A 148 -4.78 10.01 5.40
CA MET A 148 -5.46 11.11 4.73
C MET A 148 -5.56 12.29 5.72
N ASP A 149 -5.89 13.47 5.23
CA ASP A 149 -6.07 14.71 6.00
C ASP A 149 -7.37 14.75 6.83
N ARG A 150 -7.92 13.57 7.18
CA ARG A 150 -9.17 13.41 7.93
C ARG A 150 -8.94 12.69 9.24
N GLU A 151 -9.39 13.30 10.32
CA GLU A 151 -9.38 12.75 11.67
C GLU A 151 -10.77 12.74 12.31
N PHE A 152 -10.89 11.93 13.38
CA PHE A 152 -12.06 11.88 14.26
C PHE A 152 -11.63 12.19 15.71
N PRO A 153 -11.15 13.42 16.00
CA PRO A 153 -10.69 13.76 17.34
C PRO A 153 -11.83 13.78 18.35
N ALA A 154 -11.51 13.46 19.59
CA ALA A 154 -12.36 13.58 20.76
C ALA A 154 -11.57 14.19 21.92
N TYR A 155 -12.25 14.79 22.88
CA TYR A 155 -11.59 15.50 23.97
C TYR A 155 -11.88 14.81 25.29
N VAL A 156 -10.87 14.62 26.12
CA VAL A 156 -11.03 14.14 27.51
C VAL A 156 -11.01 15.36 28.41
N SER A 157 -12.15 15.66 29.03
CA SER A 157 -12.30 16.78 29.95
C SER A 157 -12.39 16.27 31.39
N PHE A 158 -11.57 16.81 32.29
CA PHE A 158 -11.50 16.43 33.70
C PHE A 158 -11.04 17.63 34.55
N GLY A 159 -11.75 17.89 35.65
CA GLY A 159 -11.61 19.18 36.35
C GLY A 159 -11.82 20.37 35.40
N ASN A 160 -10.89 21.32 35.41
CA ASN A 160 -10.85 22.45 34.47
C ASN A 160 -9.97 22.19 33.22
N THR A 161 -9.47 20.97 33.04
CA THR A 161 -8.58 20.59 31.94
C THR A 161 -9.36 19.91 30.83
N SER A 162 -9.06 20.22 29.57
CA SER A 162 -9.54 19.47 28.41
C SER A 162 -8.39 19.14 27.48
N LEU A 163 -8.11 17.86 27.30
CA LEU A 163 -7.06 17.38 26.40
C LEU A 163 -7.69 17.01 25.05
N LYS A 164 -7.21 17.62 23.95
CA LYS A 164 -7.49 17.09 22.61
C LYS A 164 -6.82 15.73 22.51
N VAL A 165 -7.55 14.74 22.03
CA VAL A 165 -6.98 13.46 21.69
C VAL A 165 -7.45 13.02 20.30
N VAL A 166 -6.53 12.44 19.55
CA VAL A 166 -6.79 12.02 18.17
C VAL A 166 -7.26 10.56 18.19
N GLN A 167 -8.59 10.35 18.16
CA GLN A 167 -9.35 9.09 17.96
C GLN A 167 -9.98 8.40 19.21
N ASN A 168 -10.99 7.51 19.02
CA ASN A 168 -12.14 7.39 19.95
C ASN A 168 -12.80 5.99 20.15
N THR A 169 -13.00 5.55 21.43
CA THR A 169 -14.10 4.70 22.04
C THR A 169 -14.11 4.75 23.66
N PHE A 170 -15.19 4.52 24.51
CA PHE A 170 -15.67 5.26 25.80
C PHE A 170 -14.80 5.62 27.09
N ILE A 171 -15.24 5.38 28.36
CA ILE A 171 -14.45 5.65 29.61
C ILE A 171 -14.53 4.61 30.78
N GLN A 172 -13.37 4.00 31.11
CA GLN A 172 -12.99 3.17 32.30
C GLN A 172 -11.55 2.67 31.98
N ILE A 173 -10.67 2.49 32.97
CA ILE A 173 -9.25 2.24 32.70
C ILE A 173 -8.89 0.81 33.11
N ILE A 174 -8.52 -0.02 32.13
CA ILE A 174 -7.89 -1.33 32.36
C ILE A 174 -6.51 -1.35 31.69
N ILE A 175 -5.46 -1.44 32.51
CA ILE A 175 -4.10 -1.74 32.05
C ILE A 175 -3.97 -3.27 32.06
N SER A 176 -4.12 -3.91 30.89
CA SER A 176 -3.97 -5.36 30.72
C SER A 176 -3.42 -5.73 29.33
N LEU A 177 -2.78 -6.90 29.25
CA LEU A 177 -2.07 -7.47 28.09
C LEU A 177 -3.01 -8.06 27.01
N ILE A 178 -4.24 -7.57 26.92
CA ILE A 178 -5.29 -8.04 26.00
C ILE A 178 -5.24 -7.25 24.68
N ILE A 179 -5.71 -7.82 23.57
CA ILE A 179 -5.85 -7.13 22.27
C ILE A 179 -6.82 -5.94 22.43
N ASP A 180 -6.45 -4.77 21.90
CA ASP A 180 -7.14 -3.50 22.21
C ASP A 180 -8.67 -3.54 22.00
N MET A 181 -9.16 -4.13 20.89
CA MET A 181 -10.60 -4.27 20.66
C MET A 181 -11.35 -5.06 21.76
N LEU A 182 -10.73 -6.12 22.31
CA LEU A 182 -11.33 -6.95 23.37
C LEU A 182 -11.33 -6.25 24.74
N LYS A 183 -10.43 -5.29 24.99
CA LYS A 183 -10.46 -4.52 26.24
C LYS A 183 -11.80 -3.81 26.43
N GLY A 184 -12.37 -3.26 25.35
CA GLY A 184 -13.68 -2.62 25.37
C GLY A 184 -14.85 -3.57 25.67
N GLU A 185 -14.70 -4.88 25.45
CA GLU A 185 -15.69 -5.89 25.85
C GLU A 185 -15.60 -6.16 27.35
N VAL A 186 -14.41 -6.58 27.84
CA VAL A 186 -14.13 -6.85 29.27
C VAL A 186 -14.55 -5.69 30.16
N VAL A 187 -14.33 -4.46 29.67
CA VAL A 187 -14.71 -3.22 30.34
C VAL A 187 -16.23 -3.00 30.39
N LEU A 188 -16.97 -3.34 29.32
CA LEU A 188 -18.44 -3.30 29.35
C LEU A 188 -19.01 -4.33 30.32
N GLU A 189 -18.46 -5.54 30.31
CA GLU A 189 -18.85 -6.64 31.21
C GLU A 189 -18.59 -6.29 32.68
N ALA A 190 -17.53 -5.53 32.97
CA ALA A 190 -17.23 -4.96 34.29
C ALA A 190 -18.15 -3.80 34.71
N GLY A 191 -19.22 -3.50 33.94
CA GLY A 191 -20.12 -2.37 34.19
C GLY A 191 -19.53 -1.00 33.85
N GLY A 192 -18.40 -0.96 33.14
CA GLY A 192 -17.79 0.28 32.67
C GLY A 192 -18.66 0.96 31.63
N VAL A 193 -18.95 2.25 31.83
CA VAL A 193 -19.63 3.08 30.83
C VAL A 193 -18.75 3.44 29.62
N GLY A 194 -17.45 3.11 29.68
CA GLY A 194 -16.68 2.42 28.61
C GLY A 194 -15.16 2.39 28.82
N MET A 195 -14.24 2.78 27.91
CA MET A 195 -12.77 2.69 28.09
C MET A 195 -11.88 3.93 27.73
N VAL A 196 -10.92 4.39 28.57
CA VAL A 196 -9.76 5.22 28.07
C VAL A 196 -8.59 4.29 27.78
N LEU A 197 -8.13 4.26 26.53
CA LEU A 197 -6.91 3.54 26.15
C LEU A 197 -5.68 4.48 26.26
N ILE A 198 -4.65 4.05 26.99
CA ILE A 198 -3.34 4.72 27.02
C ILE A 198 -2.34 3.84 26.29
N ASN A 199 -1.73 4.37 25.24
CA ASN A 199 -0.70 3.64 24.50
C ASN A 199 0.58 3.52 25.35
N PRO A 200 1.29 2.37 25.31
CA PRO A 200 2.52 2.20 26.07
C PRO A 200 3.59 3.18 25.58
N ALA A 201 4.53 3.56 26.46
CA ALA A 201 5.63 4.48 26.13
C ALA A 201 6.45 4.06 24.89
N THR A 202 6.50 2.75 24.59
CA THR A 202 7.16 2.16 23.43
C THR A 202 6.39 2.30 22.12
N ALA A 203 5.09 2.60 22.14
CA ALA A 203 4.26 2.72 20.94
C ALA A 203 4.40 4.06 20.21
N SER A 204 5.13 5.04 20.77
CA SER A 204 5.33 6.40 20.24
C SER A 204 4.01 7.17 20.01
N ASN A 205 3.97 8.12 19.08
CA ASN A 205 2.78 8.91 18.73
C ASN A 205 1.76 8.14 17.87
N ASN A 206 1.96 6.83 17.66
CA ASN A 206 1.05 6.00 16.87
C ASN A 206 -0.27 5.83 17.64
N ILE A 207 -1.37 6.35 17.08
CA ILE A 207 -2.72 5.95 17.46
C ILE A 207 -3.35 5.30 16.22
N ILE A 208 -3.75 4.04 16.34
CA ILE A 208 -4.60 3.36 15.37
C ILE A 208 -6.01 3.37 15.97
N PRO A 209 -7.03 3.85 15.24
CA PRO A 209 -8.38 3.91 15.75
C PRO A 209 -9.03 2.55 15.60
N ASP A 210 -8.99 1.79 16.68
CA ASP A 210 -9.84 0.62 16.82
C ASP A 210 -11.30 1.01 17.07
N LYS A 211 -12.18 0.02 16.98
CA LYS A 211 -13.61 0.17 17.27
C LYS A 211 -13.92 -0.66 18.51
N HIS A 212 -14.42 -0.01 19.56
CA HIS A 212 -15.02 -0.72 20.68
C HIS A 212 -16.56 -0.62 20.66
N ILE A 213 -17.20 -1.35 21.55
CA ILE A 213 -18.67 -1.40 21.69
C ILE A 213 -19.25 -0.22 22.49
N LEU A 214 -18.39 0.68 22.95
CA LEU A 214 -18.64 1.86 23.80
C LEU A 214 -17.83 3.09 23.23
N PRO A 215 -18.32 4.37 23.03
CA PRO A 215 -17.64 5.53 22.30
C PRO A 215 -16.93 6.75 23.05
N ALA A 216 -15.62 7.10 22.80
CA ALA A 216 -14.77 8.23 23.35
C ALA A 216 -13.22 8.39 23.04
N VAL A 217 -12.20 7.66 23.59
CA VAL A 217 -10.74 7.98 23.43
C VAL A 217 -9.64 6.87 23.49
N ALA A 218 -8.61 7.00 22.62
CA ALA A 218 -7.28 6.38 22.77
C ALA A 218 -6.16 7.44 22.71
N MET A 219 -5.18 7.42 23.64
CA MET A 219 -4.25 8.53 23.89
C MET A 219 -2.77 8.13 23.74
N THR A 220 -1.90 9.08 23.34
CA THR A 220 -0.45 8.87 23.40
C THR A 220 0.04 8.77 24.85
N TYR A 221 1.20 8.13 25.06
CA TYR A 221 1.82 8.07 26.39
C TYR A 221 2.15 9.46 26.95
N SER A 222 2.58 10.40 26.10
CA SER A 222 2.87 11.80 26.49
C SER A 222 1.62 12.54 26.95
N ASP A 223 0.53 12.50 26.18
CA ASP A 223 -0.72 13.18 26.54
C ASP A 223 -1.34 12.58 27.82
N SER A 224 -1.13 11.27 28.02
CA SER A 224 -1.60 10.58 29.22
C SER A 224 -0.93 11.04 30.51
N GLN A 225 0.26 11.67 30.49
CA GLN A 225 0.95 12.08 31.72
C GLN A 225 0.13 13.07 32.55
N THR A 226 -0.56 14.00 31.87
CA THR A 226 -1.45 14.98 32.53
C THR A 226 -2.66 14.29 33.16
N LEU A 227 -3.29 13.33 32.46
CA LEU A 227 -4.40 12.55 33.00
C LEU A 227 -3.94 11.69 34.20
N LEU A 228 -2.85 10.94 34.06
CA LEU A 228 -2.31 10.08 35.12
C LEU A 228 -1.90 10.88 36.37
N SER A 229 -1.43 12.12 36.20
CA SER A 229 -1.13 13.03 37.30
C SER A 229 -2.39 13.55 37.99
N TYR A 230 -3.45 13.87 37.24
CA TYR A 230 -4.75 14.24 37.78
C TYR A 230 -5.39 13.09 38.57
N LEU A 231 -5.38 11.86 38.03
CA LEU A 231 -5.89 10.66 38.69
C LEU A 231 -5.21 10.36 40.03
N LYS A 232 -3.91 10.63 40.14
CA LYS A 232 -3.13 10.42 41.39
C LYS A 232 -3.36 11.51 42.45
N SER A 233 -3.77 12.71 42.05
CA SER A 233 -3.88 13.88 42.92
C SER A 233 -5.30 14.18 43.41
N ASN A 234 -6.32 13.44 42.93
CA ASN A 234 -7.73 13.68 43.26
C ASN A 234 -8.38 12.41 43.79
N SER A 235 -9.03 12.49 44.94
CA SER A 235 -9.78 11.37 45.56
C SER A 235 -11.15 11.13 44.91
N VAL A 236 -11.70 12.13 44.23
CA VAL A 236 -12.90 12.01 43.38
C VAL A 236 -12.53 12.50 41.99
N VAL A 237 -12.60 11.60 41.02
CA VAL A 237 -12.28 11.85 39.61
C VAL A 237 -13.59 11.85 38.83
N LEU A 238 -13.91 12.98 38.20
CA LEU A 238 -14.94 13.04 37.16
C LEU A 238 -14.29 13.32 35.82
N GLY A 239 -14.68 12.57 34.80
CA GLY A 239 -14.19 12.71 33.43
C GLY A 239 -15.33 12.60 32.42
N TYR A 240 -15.28 13.43 31.39
CA TYR A 240 -16.20 13.40 30.26
C TYR A 240 -15.41 13.22 28.97
N ILE A 241 -15.98 12.52 27.99
CA ILE A 241 -15.45 12.57 26.63
C ILE A 241 -16.51 13.05 25.66
N THR A 242 -16.08 13.97 24.81
CA THR A 242 -16.90 14.53 23.74
C THR A 242 -17.19 13.51 22.65
N LYS A 243 -18.35 13.65 22.01
CA LYS A 243 -18.63 13.01 20.72
C LYS A 243 -17.53 13.42 19.72
N PRO A 244 -17.01 12.50 18.89
CA PRO A 244 -15.97 12.85 17.92
C PRO A 244 -16.59 13.53 16.70
N GLU A 245 -15.94 14.56 16.20
CA GLU A 245 -16.34 15.28 14.99
C GLU A 245 -15.46 14.87 13.81
N THR A 246 -15.92 15.09 12.57
CA THR A 246 -15.10 14.85 11.38
C THR A 246 -14.30 16.11 11.08
N VAL A 247 -12.98 16.07 11.29
CA VAL A 247 -12.07 17.17 10.96
C VAL A 247 -11.36 16.83 9.65
N LEU A 248 -11.26 17.82 8.75
CA LEU A 248 -10.60 17.73 7.44
C LEU A 248 -9.42 18.71 7.36
N ASN A 249 -8.57 18.58 6.34
CA ASN A 249 -7.33 19.36 6.17
C ASN A 249 -6.36 19.24 7.36
N THR A 250 -6.32 18.10 8.05
CA THR A 250 -5.33 17.86 9.10
C THR A 250 -3.92 17.75 8.52
N MET A 251 -2.92 18.18 9.28
CA MET A 251 -1.54 18.27 8.82
C MET A 251 -0.57 17.70 9.85
N PRO A 252 0.50 17.02 9.43
CA PRO A 252 0.85 16.69 8.04
C PRO A 252 0.02 15.51 7.51
N ALA A 253 -0.37 15.56 6.23
CA ALA A 253 -0.97 14.41 5.54
C ALA A 253 -0.61 14.42 4.03
N PRO A 254 -0.33 13.26 3.41
CA PRO A 254 -0.18 11.94 4.01
C PRO A 254 1.11 11.77 4.83
N TYR A 255 1.05 10.90 5.84
CA TYR A 255 2.21 10.20 6.40
C TYR A 255 2.01 8.68 6.31
N ILE A 256 3.08 7.89 6.41
CA ILE A 256 3.03 6.43 6.27
C ILE A 256 2.52 5.80 7.56
N ALA A 257 1.54 4.90 7.42
CA ALA A 257 0.93 4.19 8.54
C ALA A 257 1.95 3.25 9.20
N SER A 258 1.96 3.19 10.54
CA SER A 258 2.90 2.38 11.33
C SER A 258 2.90 0.90 10.92
N PHE A 259 1.70 0.34 10.69
CA PHE A 259 1.52 -1.04 10.27
C PHE A 259 1.96 -1.30 8.82
N SER A 260 2.09 -0.28 7.96
CA SER A 260 2.38 -0.48 6.54
C SER A 260 3.73 -1.18 6.41
N SER A 261 3.74 -2.38 5.85
CA SER A 261 4.96 -3.16 5.67
C SER A 261 6.00 -2.38 4.84
N GLN A 262 7.27 -2.56 5.18
CA GLN A 262 8.41 -1.78 4.66
C GLN A 262 9.33 -2.64 3.79
N GLY A 263 9.95 -2.00 2.79
CA GLY A 263 11.10 -2.54 2.06
C GLY A 263 12.35 -2.75 2.93
N PRO A 264 13.45 -3.27 2.35
CA PRO A 264 13.62 -3.65 0.94
C PRO A 264 12.86 -4.92 0.55
N ASN A 265 12.81 -5.21 -0.75
CA ASN A 265 12.39 -6.52 -1.27
C ASN A 265 13.38 -7.59 -0.78
N THR A 266 12.89 -8.59 -0.05
CA THR A 266 13.72 -9.65 0.55
C THR A 266 14.06 -10.80 -0.41
N ILE A 267 13.33 -10.93 -1.52
CA ILE A 267 13.51 -11.99 -2.54
C ILE A 267 14.41 -11.50 -3.68
N THR A 268 14.24 -10.25 -4.11
CA THR A 268 15.14 -9.62 -5.08
C THR A 268 15.41 -8.16 -4.69
N PRO A 269 16.42 -7.90 -3.83
CA PRO A 269 16.74 -6.56 -3.35
C PRO A 269 17.10 -5.52 -4.44
N GLY A 270 17.41 -5.97 -5.66
CA GLY A 270 17.58 -5.12 -6.84
C GLY A 270 16.29 -4.47 -7.37
N ILE A 271 15.13 -4.91 -6.89
CA ILE A 271 13.81 -4.33 -7.21
C ILE A 271 13.27 -3.62 -5.97
N LEU A 272 13.04 -2.31 -6.08
CA LEU A 272 12.48 -1.51 -4.98
C LEU A 272 11.03 -1.91 -4.71
N LYS A 273 10.69 -2.16 -3.44
CA LYS A 273 9.30 -2.37 -2.96
C LYS A 273 9.10 -1.63 -1.63
N PRO A 274 7.89 -1.15 -1.31
CA PRO A 274 6.67 -1.10 -2.15
C PRO A 274 6.84 -0.17 -3.35
N ASP A 275 5.89 -0.14 -4.29
CA ASP A 275 6.03 0.66 -5.53
C ASP A 275 5.43 2.08 -5.39
N ILE A 276 4.37 2.19 -4.59
CA ILE A 276 3.55 3.39 -4.39
C ILE A 276 2.89 3.35 -3.01
N THR A 277 2.44 4.48 -2.47
CA THR A 277 1.49 4.54 -1.35
C THR A 277 0.17 5.19 -1.78
N ALA A 278 -0.92 4.79 -1.13
CA ALA A 278 -2.25 5.37 -1.31
C ALA A 278 -3.02 5.38 0.03
N PRO A 279 -4.16 6.08 0.14
CA PRO A 279 -4.92 6.16 1.39
C PRO A 279 -5.34 4.76 1.88
N GLY A 280 -4.86 4.38 3.06
CA GLY A 280 -5.08 3.06 3.66
C GLY A 280 -5.41 3.11 5.15
N VAL A 281 -5.69 4.29 5.70
CA VAL A 281 -6.08 4.47 7.10
C VAL A 281 -7.45 5.14 7.14
N ASN A 282 -8.38 4.58 7.91
CA ASN A 282 -9.74 5.09 8.11
C ASN A 282 -10.52 5.29 6.81
N VAL A 283 -10.45 4.31 5.91
CA VAL A 283 -11.17 4.34 4.64
C VAL A 283 -12.62 3.94 4.89
N LEU A 284 -13.56 4.82 4.53
CA LEU A 284 -15.00 4.54 4.58
C LEU A 284 -15.43 3.90 3.27
N ALA A 285 -15.92 2.66 3.31
CA ALA A 285 -16.48 1.98 2.16
C ALA A 285 -17.63 1.06 2.58
N ALA A 286 -18.30 0.43 1.63
CA ALA A 286 -19.46 -0.41 1.90
C ALA A 286 -19.09 -1.63 2.75
N TYR A 287 -20.06 -2.18 3.48
CA TYR A 287 -19.84 -3.32 4.38
C TYR A 287 -21.03 -4.28 4.33
N THR A 288 -20.77 -5.56 4.65
CA THR A 288 -21.66 -6.69 4.29
C THR A 288 -23.01 -6.76 5.03
N GLU A 289 -23.17 -6.09 6.17
CA GLU A 289 -24.28 -6.27 7.13
C GLU A 289 -24.46 -7.72 7.67
N ALA A 290 -23.71 -8.72 7.19
CA ALA A 290 -23.66 -10.07 7.76
C ALA A 290 -22.90 -10.11 9.10
N THR A 291 -21.72 -9.50 9.17
CA THR A 291 -20.89 -9.42 10.38
C THR A 291 -20.89 -8.03 11.02
N SER A 292 -20.38 -7.97 12.24
CA SER A 292 -20.29 -6.77 13.06
C SER A 292 -19.20 -5.80 12.56
N PRO A 293 -19.29 -4.49 12.86
CA PRO A 293 -18.27 -3.55 12.40
C PRO A 293 -16.88 -3.78 13.00
N THR A 294 -16.78 -4.50 14.14
CA THR A 294 -15.54 -4.93 14.79
C THR A 294 -15.04 -6.30 14.29
N GLY A 295 -15.89 -7.10 13.64
CA GLY A 295 -15.59 -8.47 13.22
C GLY A 295 -15.76 -9.54 14.32
N TYR A 296 -16.14 -9.15 15.54
CA TYR A 296 -16.37 -10.08 16.66
C TYR A 296 -17.86 -10.38 16.88
N ASP A 297 -18.15 -11.58 17.39
CA ASP A 297 -19.51 -12.07 17.62
C ASP A 297 -20.28 -11.33 18.73
N PHE A 298 -19.59 -10.77 19.72
CA PHE A 298 -20.22 -10.00 20.81
C PHE A 298 -20.84 -8.70 20.31
N ASP A 299 -20.27 -8.07 19.27
CA ASP A 299 -20.82 -6.86 18.69
C ASP A 299 -22.04 -7.19 17.80
N LYS A 300 -23.24 -6.86 18.29
CA LYS A 300 -24.50 -7.11 17.58
C LYS A 300 -24.86 -5.99 16.59
N ARG A 301 -24.10 -4.89 16.52
CA ARG A 301 -24.35 -3.79 15.57
C ARG A 301 -24.14 -4.28 14.14
N ARG A 302 -24.87 -3.71 13.18
CA ARG A 302 -24.69 -3.91 11.74
C ARG A 302 -24.71 -2.56 11.02
N VAL A 303 -23.88 -2.42 9.98
CA VAL A 303 -23.65 -1.15 9.28
C VAL A 303 -23.45 -1.38 7.78
N LYS A 304 -23.98 -0.45 6.98
CA LYS A 304 -23.81 -0.43 5.50
C LYS A 304 -22.47 0.12 5.05
N PHE A 305 -21.83 0.92 5.90
CA PHE A 305 -20.52 1.51 5.66
C PHE A 305 -19.67 1.34 6.92
N ASN A 306 -18.38 1.09 6.75
CA ASN A 306 -17.46 0.85 7.86
C ASN A 306 -16.11 1.54 7.59
N PHE A 307 -15.45 2.05 8.63
CA PHE A 307 -14.05 2.50 8.51
C PHE A 307 -13.13 1.30 8.65
N VAL A 308 -12.20 1.10 7.72
CA VAL A 308 -11.19 0.04 7.83
C VAL A 308 -9.81 0.62 7.48
N SER A 309 -8.78 0.08 8.14
CA SER A 309 -7.38 0.45 7.96
C SER A 309 -6.57 -0.78 7.55
N GLY A 310 -5.61 -0.58 6.64
CA GLY A 310 -4.75 -1.61 6.08
C GLY A 310 -4.24 -1.25 4.69
N THR A 311 -3.15 -1.86 4.26
CA THR A 311 -2.75 -1.89 2.84
C THR A 311 -3.81 -2.54 1.95
N SER A 312 -4.69 -3.36 2.54
CA SER A 312 -5.94 -3.84 1.95
C SER A 312 -6.86 -2.72 1.45
N MET A 313 -6.81 -1.52 2.03
CA MET A 313 -7.65 -0.39 1.62
C MET A 313 -6.93 0.57 0.67
N SER A 314 -5.59 0.61 0.70
CA SER A 314 -4.82 1.40 -0.26
C SER A 314 -4.68 0.70 -1.63
N CYS A 315 -4.57 -0.63 -1.64
CA CYS A 315 -4.62 -1.45 -2.87
C CYS A 315 -5.78 -1.07 -3.81
N PRO A 316 -7.06 -1.11 -3.38
CA PRO A 316 -8.19 -0.78 -4.24
C PRO A 316 -8.26 0.70 -4.65
N HIS A 317 -7.70 1.65 -3.89
CA HIS A 317 -7.54 3.03 -4.38
C HIS A 317 -6.66 3.06 -5.63
N THR A 318 -5.48 2.41 -5.59
CA THR A 318 -4.59 2.30 -6.76
C THR A 318 -5.25 1.53 -7.90
N SER A 319 -5.97 0.43 -7.61
CA SER A 319 -6.75 -0.30 -8.64
C SER A 319 -7.79 0.57 -9.33
N GLY A 320 -8.42 1.49 -8.60
CA GLY A 320 -9.34 2.47 -9.17
C GLY A 320 -8.65 3.48 -10.10
N ILE A 321 -7.45 3.96 -9.74
CA ILE A 321 -6.61 4.80 -10.62
C ILE A 321 -6.26 4.01 -11.90
N VAL A 322 -5.82 2.77 -11.76
CA VAL A 322 -5.52 1.88 -12.88
C VAL A 322 -6.73 1.68 -13.80
N GLY A 323 -7.94 1.53 -13.25
CA GLY A 323 -9.18 1.44 -14.03
C GLY A 323 -9.52 2.71 -14.81
N LEU A 324 -9.26 3.90 -14.22
CA LEU A 324 -9.40 5.17 -14.93
C LEU A 324 -8.37 5.31 -16.05
N LEU A 325 -7.09 5.03 -15.78
CA LEU A 325 -6.03 5.10 -16.79
C LEU A 325 -6.22 4.09 -17.92
N HIS A 326 -6.75 2.90 -17.63
CA HIS A 326 -7.10 1.93 -18.67
C HIS A 326 -8.25 2.41 -19.57
N THR A 327 -9.14 3.27 -19.06
CA THR A 327 -10.19 3.90 -19.88
C THR A 327 -9.60 4.93 -20.85
N LEU A 328 -8.57 5.67 -20.44
CA LEU A 328 -7.84 6.61 -21.31
C LEU A 328 -6.89 5.90 -22.28
N TYR A 329 -6.27 4.81 -21.83
CA TYR A 329 -5.20 4.10 -22.51
C TYR A 329 -5.46 2.57 -22.53
N PRO A 330 -6.47 2.11 -23.30
CA PRO A 330 -6.87 0.70 -23.30
C PRO A 330 -5.75 -0.25 -23.75
N HIS A 331 -4.90 0.20 -24.67
CA HIS A 331 -3.81 -0.58 -25.25
C HIS A 331 -2.48 -0.52 -24.47
N TRP A 332 -2.39 0.25 -23.37
CA TRP A 332 -1.16 0.26 -22.57
C TRP A 332 -0.98 -1.05 -21.80
N SER A 333 0.28 -1.49 -21.76
CA SER A 333 0.69 -2.65 -20.97
C SER A 333 0.46 -2.42 -19.47
N PRO A 334 0.42 -3.49 -18.66
CA PRO A 334 0.44 -3.34 -17.21
C PRO A 334 1.65 -2.57 -16.67
N ALA A 335 2.81 -2.69 -17.33
CA ALA A 335 4.03 -1.99 -16.94
C ALA A 335 3.97 -0.49 -17.24
N ALA A 336 3.44 -0.08 -18.40
CA ALA A 336 3.27 1.33 -18.76
C ALA A 336 2.29 2.05 -17.82
N ILE A 337 1.14 1.43 -17.50
CA ILE A 337 0.18 1.97 -16.53
C ILE A 337 0.79 2.10 -15.13
N ARG A 338 1.51 1.06 -14.65
CA ARG A 338 2.24 1.14 -13.38
C ARG A 338 3.29 2.25 -13.42
N SER A 339 4.06 2.34 -14.50
CA SER A 339 5.10 3.36 -14.68
C SER A 339 4.50 4.75 -14.55
N ALA A 340 3.41 5.05 -15.26
CA ALA A 340 2.75 6.35 -15.18
C ALA A 340 2.37 6.74 -13.75
N ILE A 341 1.76 5.82 -12.99
CA ILE A 341 1.36 6.07 -11.60
C ILE A 341 2.59 6.25 -10.69
N MET A 342 3.67 5.50 -10.92
CA MET A 342 4.90 5.59 -10.14
C MET A 342 5.67 6.89 -10.42
N THR A 343 5.90 7.22 -11.69
CA THR A 343 6.80 8.33 -12.07
C THR A 343 6.22 9.70 -11.79
N THR A 344 4.89 9.84 -11.70
CA THR A 344 4.19 11.09 -11.38
C THR A 344 3.74 11.19 -9.92
N ALA A 345 4.20 10.27 -9.06
CA ALA A 345 3.82 10.23 -7.65
C ALA A 345 4.38 11.42 -6.85
N SER A 346 3.61 11.91 -5.87
CA SER A 346 4.05 12.98 -4.98
C SER A 346 4.84 12.42 -3.79
N ILE A 347 6.04 12.93 -3.54
CA ILE A 347 6.74 12.72 -2.26
C ILE A 347 6.38 13.78 -1.21
N LYS A 348 5.39 14.63 -1.48
CA LYS A 348 5.02 15.78 -0.65
C LYS A 348 3.72 15.58 0.11
N ASP A 349 3.70 16.09 1.35
CA ASP A 349 2.50 16.26 2.16
C ASP A 349 1.75 17.56 1.78
N ASN A 350 0.60 17.78 2.42
CA ASN A 350 -0.21 18.99 2.31
C ASN A 350 0.41 20.26 2.95
N GLN A 351 1.65 20.18 3.46
CA GLN A 351 2.49 21.33 3.83
C GLN A 351 3.60 21.59 2.79
N GLY A 352 3.69 20.81 1.71
CA GLY A 352 4.79 20.87 0.73
C GLY A 352 6.11 20.28 1.24
N LYS A 353 6.10 19.63 2.41
CA LYS A 353 7.26 18.96 3.03
C LYS A 353 7.30 17.50 2.58
N ASN A 354 8.41 16.81 2.82
CA ASN A 354 8.52 15.40 2.47
C ASN A 354 7.60 14.55 3.34
N ILE A 355 6.94 13.54 2.76
CA ILE A 355 6.11 12.57 3.48
C ILE A 355 6.88 11.99 4.67
N LEU A 356 6.24 11.98 5.83
CA LEU A 356 6.79 11.45 7.08
C LEU A 356 6.34 10.00 7.31
N ASN A 357 7.01 9.30 8.22
CA ASN A 357 6.53 8.06 8.81
C ASN A 357 5.67 8.36 10.05
N SER A 358 5.13 7.31 10.68
CA SER A 358 4.23 7.44 11.83
C SER A 358 4.91 7.96 13.12
N VAL A 359 6.24 8.03 13.16
CA VAL A 359 7.02 8.69 14.23
C VAL A 359 7.50 10.08 13.84
N PHE A 360 6.91 10.67 12.79
CA PHE A 360 7.18 12.01 12.26
C PHE A 360 8.64 12.26 11.80
N VAL A 361 9.36 11.20 11.44
CA VAL A 361 10.65 11.27 10.74
C VAL A 361 10.41 11.12 9.24
N THR A 362 11.20 11.80 8.40
CA THR A 362 11.12 11.70 6.92
C THR A 362 11.08 10.23 6.47
N ALA A 363 10.02 9.86 5.75
CA ALA A 363 9.87 8.51 5.20
C ALA A 363 10.82 8.29 4.02
N THR A 364 11.10 7.01 3.74
CA THR A 364 12.00 6.62 2.66
C THR A 364 11.23 5.98 1.50
N PRO A 365 11.84 5.80 0.32
CA PRO A 365 11.30 4.93 -0.73
C PRO A 365 10.94 3.51 -0.29
N PHE A 366 11.56 2.94 0.76
CA PHE A 366 11.10 1.65 1.31
C PHE A 366 9.80 1.74 2.13
N SER A 367 9.30 2.96 2.39
CA SER A 367 8.04 3.23 3.07
C SER A 367 6.90 3.58 2.11
N TYR A 368 7.19 4.29 1.01
CA TYR A 368 6.18 4.80 0.06
C TYR A 368 6.42 4.44 -1.40
N GLY A 369 7.50 3.73 -1.73
CA GLY A 369 7.93 3.47 -3.09
C GLY A 369 8.32 4.76 -3.82
N SER A 370 7.53 5.12 -4.83
CA SER A 370 7.73 6.33 -5.63
C SER A 370 7.12 7.58 -4.99
N GLY A 371 6.08 7.41 -4.16
CA GLY A 371 5.35 8.48 -3.49
C GLY A 371 3.88 8.14 -3.28
N HIS A 372 3.08 9.13 -2.88
CA HIS A 372 1.63 9.06 -2.86
C HIS A 372 1.07 9.22 -4.29
N GLY A 373 0.14 8.36 -4.69
CA GLY A 373 -0.41 8.34 -6.05
C GLY A 373 -1.09 9.67 -6.43
N ASN A 374 -0.79 10.17 -7.63
CA ASN A 374 -1.39 11.38 -8.20
C ASN A 374 -2.14 11.02 -9.50
N PRO A 375 -3.48 10.81 -9.44
CA PRO A 375 -4.24 10.31 -10.59
C PRO A 375 -4.21 11.25 -11.80
N ASN A 376 -4.22 12.56 -11.57
CA ASN A 376 -4.30 13.56 -12.63
C ASN A 376 -2.97 13.68 -13.38
N ALA A 377 -1.83 13.64 -12.68
CA ALA A 377 -0.52 13.63 -13.33
C ALA A 377 -0.26 12.29 -14.04
N ALA A 378 -0.70 11.17 -13.46
CA ALA A 378 -0.56 9.85 -14.09
C ALA A 378 -1.39 9.69 -15.39
N ALA A 379 -2.36 10.58 -15.63
CA ALA A 379 -3.12 10.66 -16.87
C ALA A 379 -2.38 11.37 -18.01
N ASP A 380 -1.26 12.04 -17.75
CA ASP A 380 -0.36 12.59 -18.76
C ASP A 380 1.11 12.52 -18.27
N PRO A 381 1.72 11.31 -18.24
CA PRO A 381 3.01 11.09 -17.58
C PRO A 381 4.22 11.51 -18.44
N GLY A 382 4.03 11.84 -19.71
CA GLY A 382 5.11 12.13 -20.67
C GLY A 382 5.89 10.88 -21.11
N LEU A 383 6.66 10.28 -20.20
CA LEU A 383 7.45 9.07 -20.46
C LEU A 383 7.01 7.89 -19.57
N VAL A 384 7.10 6.67 -20.12
CA VAL A 384 6.90 5.42 -19.37
C VAL A 384 8.06 4.44 -19.54
N TYR A 385 8.32 3.67 -18.49
CA TYR A 385 9.20 2.50 -18.50
C TYR A 385 8.35 1.25 -18.78
N ASP A 386 8.35 0.80 -20.04
CA ASP A 386 7.54 -0.35 -20.48
C ASP A 386 8.31 -1.68 -20.32
N LEU A 387 7.56 -2.76 -20.10
CA LEU A 387 8.01 -4.15 -19.90
C LEU A 387 6.90 -5.12 -20.37
N ASN A 388 7.30 -6.23 -20.99
CA ASN A 388 6.40 -7.32 -21.40
C ASN A 388 6.70 -8.63 -20.65
N ALA A 389 5.91 -9.68 -20.93
CA ALA A 389 6.06 -10.99 -20.28
C ALA A 389 7.43 -11.65 -20.53
N THR A 390 8.02 -11.47 -21.71
CA THR A 390 9.34 -11.99 -22.08
C THR A 390 10.44 -11.34 -21.24
N ASP A 391 10.33 -10.05 -20.92
CA ASP A 391 11.28 -9.37 -20.03
C ASP A 391 11.25 -9.94 -18.61
N TYR A 392 10.06 -10.30 -18.11
CA TYR A 392 9.89 -10.95 -16.82
C TYR A 392 10.39 -12.41 -16.81
N LEU A 393 10.19 -13.17 -17.90
CA LEU A 393 10.77 -14.51 -18.05
C LEU A 393 12.30 -14.45 -18.13
N ASN A 394 12.87 -13.47 -18.85
CA ASN A 394 14.29 -13.20 -18.88
C ASN A 394 14.85 -12.85 -17.49
N PHE A 395 14.11 -12.08 -16.70
CA PHE A 395 14.45 -11.80 -15.30
C PHE A 395 14.46 -13.09 -14.44
N LEU A 396 13.46 -13.98 -14.58
CA LEU A 396 13.45 -15.28 -13.89
C LEU A 396 14.63 -16.17 -14.31
N CYS A 397 14.97 -16.19 -15.60
CA CYS A 397 16.16 -16.86 -16.13
C CYS A 397 17.48 -16.33 -15.54
N SER A 398 17.53 -15.06 -15.16
CA SER A 398 18.67 -14.41 -14.50
C SER A 398 18.73 -14.63 -12.99
N LEU A 399 17.60 -14.99 -12.36
CA LEU A 399 17.57 -15.56 -11.00
C LEU A 399 18.02 -17.03 -10.95
N GLY A 400 18.33 -17.63 -12.10
CA GLY A 400 18.81 -19.01 -12.20
C GLY A 400 17.69 -20.06 -12.26
N TYR A 401 16.45 -19.67 -12.56
CA TYR A 401 15.34 -20.61 -12.68
C TYR A 401 15.60 -21.61 -13.82
N ASN A 402 15.39 -22.90 -13.53
CA ASN A 402 15.48 -23.97 -14.52
C ASN A 402 14.17 -24.16 -15.30
N SER A 403 14.18 -25.01 -16.33
CA SER A 403 13.02 -25.30 -17.18
C SER A 403 11.80 -25.83 -16.39
N THR A 404 12.02 -26.63 -15.34
CA THR A 404 10.95 -27.14 -14.47
C THR A 404 10.29 -26.01 -13.67
N GLN A 405 11.06 -25.07 -13.12
CA GLN A 405 10.52 -23.90 -12.42
C GLN A 405 9.84 -22.91 -13.38
N LEU A 406 10.42 -22.69 -14.55
CA LEU A 406 9.86 -21.81 -15.57
C LEU A 406 8.56 -22.36 -16.16
N SER A 407 8.34 -23.68 -16.18
CA SER A 407 7.10 -24.26 -16.69
C SER A 407 5.84 -23.82 -15.92
N SER A 408 5.96 -23.39 -14.66
CA SER A 408 4.85 -22.78 -13.91
C SER A 408 4.46 -21.38 -14.42
N PHE A 409 5.35 -20.70 -15.14
CA PHE A 409 5.15 -19.36 -15.71
C PHE A 409 4.91 -19.43 -17.22
N GLU A 410 5.77 -20.15 -17.95
CA GLU A 410 5.67 -20.37 -19.39
C GLU A 410 6.22 -21.75 -19.78
N PRO A 411 5.35 -22.75 -20.00
CA PRO A 411 5.75 -24.08 -20.48
C PRO A 411 6.58 -24.01 -21.77
N GLY A 412 7.76 -24.63 -21.75
CA GLY A 412 8.66 -24.68 -22.91
C GLY A 412 9.51 -23.43 -23.15
N TYR A 413 9.44 -22.39 -22.30
CA TYR A 413 10.30 -21.22 -22.44
C TYR A 413 11.79 -21.55 -22.32
N GLN A 414 12.59 -21.06 -23.26
CA GLN A 414 14.03 -21.26 -23.28
C GLN A 414 14.75 -19.95 -22.94
N CYS A 415 15.50 -19.97 -21.83
CA CYS A 415 16.25 -18.80 -21.39
C CYS A 415 17.37 -18.42 -22.38
N PRO A 416 17.48 -17.14 -22.80
CA PRO A 416 18.47 -16.72 -23.79
C PRO A 416 19.89 -16.83 -23.25
N SER A 417 20.83 -17.31 -24.08
CA SER A 417 22.24 -17.51 -23.70
C SER A 417 22.87 -16.27 -23.06
N ASN A 418 22.54 -15.09 -23.59
CA ASN A 418 22.87 -13.81 -22.97
C ASN A 418 21.77 -13.45 -21.96
N ARG A 419 22.04 -13.68 -20.66
CA ARG A 419 21.12 -13.34 -19.57
C ARG A 419 21.06 -11.82 -19.36
N LEU A 420 19.87 -11.33 -18.99
CA LEU A 420 19.65 -9.96 -18.52
C LEU A 420 20.35 -9.77 -17.16
N ASP A 421 21.01 -8.64 -16.90
CA ASP A 421 21.38 -8.33 -15.52
C ASP A 421 20.14 -7.84 -14.76
N ILE A 422 19.88 -8.40 -13.58
CA ILE A 422 18.71 -8.06 -12.74
C ILE A 422 18.59 -6.54 -12.52
N LYS A 423 19.71 -5.82 -12.39
CA LYS A 423 19.70 -4.35 -12.23
C LYS A 423 19.13 -3.61 -13.45
N ASP A 424 19.24 -4.22 -14.65
CA ASP A 424 18.86 -3.67 -15.94
C ASP A 424 17.42 -4.02 -16.36
N LEU A 425 16.66 -4.76 -15.53
CA LEU A 425 15.20 -4.85 -15.71
C LEU A 425 14.62 -3.43 -15.76
N ASN A 426 13.80 -3.14 -16.77
CA ASN A 426 13.33 -1.80 -17.10
C ASN A 426 12.26 -1.26 -16.13
N TYR A 427 12.59 -1.21 -14.84
CA TYR A 427 11.72 -0.79 -13.75
C TYR A 427 11.82 0.72 -13.51
N PRO A 428 10.72 1.43 -13.19
CA PRO A 428 10.70 2.88 -12.96
C PRO A 428 11.35 3.32 -11.63
N SER A 429 12.27 2.52 -11.09
CA SER A 429 13.08 2.82 -9.91
C SER A 429 14.44 2.13 -9.98
N PHE A 430 15.36 2.54 -9.10
CA PHE A 430 16.71 2.00 -9.01
C PHE A 430 16.98 1.52 -7.58
N SER A 431 17.32 0.24 -7.40
CA SER A 431 17.75 -0.32 -6.11
C SER A 431 19.08 -1.05 -6.28
N ILE A 432 20.15 -0.53 -5.68
CA ILE A 432 21.49 -1.12 -5.71
C ILE A 432 21.87 -1.54 -4.28
N TYR A 433 21.66 -2.81 -3.96
CA TYR A 433 21.73 -3.33 -2.58
C TYR A 433 23.13 -3.69 -2.08
N ASN A 434 24.12 -3.70 -2.97
CA ASN A 434 25.49 -4.17 -2.73
C ASN A 434 26.49 -3.49 -3.68
N LEU A 435 26.57 -2.16 -3.66
CA LEU A 435 27.46 -1.40 -4.55
C LEU A 435 28.94 -1.54 -4.12
N THR A 436 29.80 -1.96 -5.06
CA THR A 436 31.26 -2.01 -4.90
C THR A 436 31.94 -1.16 -5.98
N GLY A 437 32.54 -0.03 -5.60
CA GLY A 437 33.15 0.90 -6.56
C GLY A 437 32.07 1.58 -7.41
N SER A 438 31.85 1.10 -8.63
CA SER A 438 30.89 1.67 -9.59
C SER A 438 30.02 0.61 -10.24
N VAL A 439 28.75 0.95 -10.52
CA VAL A 439 27.86 0.13 -11.35
C VAL A 439 27.09 1.01 -12.34
N THR A 440 26.99 0.56 -13.58
CA THR A 440 26.14 1.18 -14.60
C THR A 440 24.88 0.35 -14.82
N VAL A 441 23.74 1.03 -14.78
CA VAL A 441 22.40 0.50 -15.03
C VAL A 441 21.88 1.06 -16.34
N THR A 442 21.21 0.26 -17.16
CA THR A 442 20.52 0.72 -18.38
C THR A 442 19.01 0.74 -18.18
N ARG A 443 18.35 1.74 -18.78
CA ARG A 443 16.89 1.84 -18.88
C ARG A 443 16.47 2.23 -20.29
N THR A 444 15.24 1.88 -20.65
CA THR A 444 14.55 2.34 -21.85
C THR A 444 13.30 3.11 -21.41
N VAL A 445 13.10 4.30 -21.95
CA VAL A 445 11.87 5.08 -21.76
C VAL A 445 11.19 5.32 -23.09
N LYS A 446 9.86 5.22 -23.09
CA LYS A 446 8.98 5.48 -24.22
C LYS A 446 8.28 6.82 -24.04
N ASN A 447 8.32 7.68 -25.05
CA ASN A 447 7.49 8.87 -25.09
C ASN A 447 6.04 8.51 -25.44
N VAL A 448 5.12 8.79 -24.52
CA VAL A 448 3.67 8.58 -24.70
C VAL A 448 2.90 9.89 -24.89
N GLY A 449 3.59 11.03 -24.81
CA GLY A 449 3.07 12.35 -25.16
C GLY A 449 3.46 12.81 -26.58
N PRO A 450 3.30 14.11 -26.86
CA PRO A 450 3.81 14.75 -28.07
C PRO A 450 5.33 14.65 -28.21
N ALA A 451 5.88 14.96 -29.39
CA ALA A 451 7.32 15.10 -29.57
C ALA A 451 7.89 16.22 -28.67
N GLY A 452 9.04 15.97 -28.06
CA GLY A 452 9.62 16.86 -27.05
C GLY A 452 11.01 16.44 -26.60
N THR A 453 11.69 17.29 -25.84
CA THR A 453 13.02 17.01 -25.27
C THR A 453 12.95 16.99 -23.76
N TYR A 454 13.39 15.90 -23.15
CA TYR A 454 13.47 15.76 -21.71
C TYR A 454 14.92 15.85 -21.26
N THR A 455 15.18 16.55 -20.16
CA THR A 455 16.50 16.64 -19.53
C THR A 455 16.45 15.99 -18.15
N ALA A 456 17.50 15.25 -17.80
CA ALA A 456 17.64 14.56 -16.53
C ALA A 456 18.15 15.52 -15.44
N THR A 457 17.45 15.53 -14.30
CA THR A 457 17.91 16.13 -13.04
C THR A 457 18.11 15.03 -12.01
N VAL A 458 19.18 15.13 -11.22
CA VAL A 458 19.59 14.08 -10.27
C VAL A 458 19.69 14.65 -8.86
N GLU A 459 19.00 13.99 -7.93
CA GLU A 459 19.16 14.14 -6.48
C GLU A 459 20.08 13.00 -6.03
N GLU A 460 21.38 13.28 -5.89
CA GLU A 460 22.40 12.26 -5.56
C GLU A 460 22.17 11.69 -4.15
N PRO A 461 22.11 10.34 -3.98
CA PRO A 461 22.12 9.73 -2.66
C PRO A 461 23.39 10.07 -1.89
N ARG A 462 23.28 10.35 -0.59
CA ARG A 462 24.43 10.74 0.25
C ARG A 462 25.62 9.77 0.09
N GLY A 463 26.77 10.28 -0.36
CA GLY A 463 28.00 9.50 -0.55
C GLY A 463 28.07 8.71 -1.86
N ILE A 464 27.08 8.83 -2.74
CA ILE A 464 27.01 8.13 -4.04
C ILE A 464 26.90 9.18 -5.16
N ARG A 465 27.91 9.24 -6.02
CA ARG A 465 27.86 10.09 -7.22
C ARG A 465 27.06 9.39 -8.31
N VAL A 466 26.19 10.13 -8.99
CA VAL A 466 25.24 9.57 -9.98
C VAL A 466 25.30 10.34 -11.28
N LYS A 467 25.67 9.64 -12.36
CA LYS A 467 25.80 10.22 -13.71
C LYS A 467 24.78 9.58 -14.64
N VAL A 468 24.03 10.39 -15.39
CA VAL A 468 23.06 9.95 -16.40
C VAL A 468 23.63 10.24 -17.80
N GLU A 469 23.59 9.27 -18.71
CA GLU A 469 24.15 9.39 -20.07
C GLU A 469 23.24 8.77 -21.15
N PRO A 470 22.81 9.54 -22.17
CA PRO A 470 22.88 11.01 -22.24
C PRO A 470 22.05 11.65 -21.12
N ASP A 471 22.33 12.91 -20.79
CA ASP A 471 21.56 13.72 -19.83
C ASP A 471 20.35 14.43 -20.47
N SER A 472 20.26 14.44 -21.81
CA SER A 472 19.11 14.93 -22.57
C SER A 472 18.66 13.91 -23.62
N LEU A 473 17.34 13.76 -23.76
CA LEU A 473 16.69 12.86 -24.71
C LEU A 473 15.59 13.62 -25.48
N GLN A 474 15.84 13.86 -26.76
CA GLN A 474 14.83 14.36 -27.72
C GLN A 474 14.05 13.18 -28.28
N PHE A 475 12.72 13.25 -28.33
CA PHE A 475 11.83 12.19 -28.80
C PHE A 475 10.83 12.68 -29.87
N GLY A 476 10.55 11.81 -30.85
CA GLY A 476 9.26 11.79 -31.55
C GLY A 476 8.14 11.22 -30.68
N ALA A 477 6.88 11.37 -31.10
CA ALA A 477 5.76 10.72 -30.41
C ALA A 477 5.84 9.19 -30.56
N GLY A 478 5.72 8.45 -29.47
CA GLY A 478 5.83 6.98 -29.45
C GLY A 478 7.27 6.43 -29.50
N GLU A 479 8.29 7.27 -29.63
CA GLU A 479 9.69 6.84 -29.74
C GLU A 479 10.23 6.30 -28.39
N GLU A 480 11.11 5.29 -28.47
CA GLU A 480 11.79 4.70 -27.33
C GLU A 480 13.28 5.02 -27.34
N LYS A 481 13.84 5.46 -26.21
CA LYS A 481 15.28 5.73 -26.06
C LYS A 481 15.87 5.10 -24.82
N LYS A 482 17.13 4.68 -24.97
CA LYS A 482 17.94 4.13 -23.88
C LYS A 482 18.81 5.21 -23.26
N PHE A 483 18.95 5.13 -21.94
CA PHE A 483 19.94 5.88 -21.18
C PHE A 483 20.63 4.96 -20.17
N LYS A 484 21.81 5.39 -19.74
CA LYS A 484 22.62 4.74 -18.72
C LYS A 484 22.65 5.60 -17.46
N VAL A 485 22.67 4.96 -16.31
CA VAL A 485 22.86 5.58 -15.00
C VAL A 485 24.03 4.90 -14.31
N THR A 486 25.10 5.64 -14.03
CA THR A 486 26.28 5.13 -13.33
C THR A 486 26.27 5.65 -11.89
N PHE A 487 26.24 4.72 -10.94
CA PHE A 487 26.35 4.97 -9.51
C PHE A 487 27.78 4.65 -9.06
N ASN A 488 28.50 5.64 -8.53
CA ASN A 488 29.87 5.48 -8.05
C ASN A 488 29.96 5.82 -6.56
N VAL A 489 30.67 5.01 -5.78
CA VAL A 489 30.92 5.28 -4.35
C VAL A 489 31.94 6.39 -4.20
N ASP A 490 31.54 7.43 -3.45
CA ASP A 490 32.41 8.54 -3.04
C ASP A 490 32.66 8.46 -1.52
N THR A 491 31.62 8.18 -0.73
CA THR A 491 31.71 7.84 0.69
C THR A 491 30.88 6.58 0.97
N PRO A 492 31.48 5.46 1.43
CA PRO A 492 30.74 4.24 1.78
C PRO A 492 29.66 4.46 2.85
N SER A 493 28.57 3.69 2.76
CA SER A 493 27.48 3.68 3.74
C SER A 493 26.96 2.26 3.96
N SER A 494 27.06 1.79 5.21
CA SER A 494 26.51 0.50 5.65
C SER A 494 24.98 0.45 5.60
N ASN A 495 24.31 1.61 5.68
CA ASN A 495 22.88 1.76 5.53
C ASN A 495 22.50 2.16 4.10
N TYR A 496 21.25 1.91 3.72
CA TYR A 496 20.71 2.47 2.48
C TYR A 496 20.63 3.99 2.54
N VAL A 497 21.09 4.62 1.46
CA VAL A 497 20.93 6.04 1.15
C VAL A 497 20.00 6.20 -0.04
N PHE A 498 19.31 7.34 -0.12
CA PHE A 498 18.22 7.56 -1.07
C PHE A 498 18.40 8.84 -1.85
N GLY A 499 17.84 8.88 -3.05
CA GLY A 499 17.85 10.02 -3.96
C GLY A 499 16.80 9.84 -5.06
N SER A 500 16.93 10.57 -6.16
CA SER A 500 16.04 10.39 -7.32
C SER A 500 16.65 10.86 -8.64
N ILE A 501 16.07 10.37 -9.74
CA ILE A 501 16.38 10.82 -11.11
C ILE A 501 15.04 11.24 -11.72
N THR A 502 14.98 12.47 -12.25
CA THR A 502 13.76 13.02 -12.85
C THR A 502 14.05 13.48 -14.27
N TRP A 503 13.32 12.94 -15.24
CA TRP A 503 13.27 13.50 -16.60
C TRP A 503 12.17 14.55 -16.66
N SER A 504 12.44 15.71 -17.27
CA SER A 504 11.43 16.75 -17.48
C SER A 504 11.63 17.52 -18.78
N ASP A 505 10.53 17.85 -19.45
CA ASP A 505 10.41 18.77 -20.59
C ASP A 505 10.05 20.21 -20.13
N GLY A 506 10.01 20.45 -18.82
CA GLY A 506 9.54 21.70 -18.20
C GLY A 506 8.03 21.73 -17.86
N ARG A 507 7.28 20.66 -18.15
CA ARG A 507 5.84 20.52 -17.81
C ARG A 507 5.55 19.23 -17.07
N GLN A 508 6.04 18.12 -17.61
CA GLN A 508 5.91 16.77 -17.08
C GLN A 508 7.17 16.43 -16.27
N TYR A 509 7.01 15.59 -15.24
CA TYR A 509 8.07 15.21 -14.32
C TYR A 509 8.05 13.70 -14.11
N VAL A 510 9.01 13.01 -14.71
CA VAL A 510 9.10 11.55 -14.71
C VAL A 510 10.14 11.12 -13.68
N ARG A 511 9.72 11.04 -12.42
CA ARG A 511 10.62 10.82 -11.27
C ARG A 511 10.74 9.34 -10.90
N SER A 512 11.96 8.82 -10.95
CA SER A 512 12.32 7.49 -10.44
C SER A 512 13.04 7.59 -9.10
N PRO A 513 12.58 6.92 -8.02
CA PRO A 513 13.30 6.87 -6.76
C PRO A 513 14.56 6.00 -6.88
N VAL A 514 15.59 6.39 -6.13
CA VAL A 514 16.87 5.69 -6.03
C VAL A 514 17.08 5.23 -4.58
N ALA A 515 17.47 3.97 -4.40
CA ALA A 515 17.98 3.41 -3.14
C ALA A 515 19.32 2.71 -3.38
N VAL A 516 20.36 3.08 -2.64
CA VAL A 516 21.71 2.50 -2.79
C VAL A 516 22.25 2.14 -1.41
N ARG A 517 22.89 0.97 -1.29
CA ARG A 517 23.71 0.58 -0.14
C ARG A 517 25.04 0.05 -0.67
N THR A 518 26.15 0.52 -0.09
CA THR A 518 27.46 -0.02 -0.46
C THR A 518 27.63 -1.41 0.16
N ARG A 519 28.52 -2.22 -0.41
CA ARG A 519 28.95 -3.45 0.26
C ARG A 519 29.49 -3.09 1.67
N PRO A 520 29.07 -3.81 2.74
CA PRO A 520 29.64 -3.65 4.08
C PRO A 520 31.14 -3.99 4.10
#